data_AF-A0A9P3J7W7-F1
#
_entry.id   AF-A0A9P3J7W7-F1
#
_cell.length_a   1.000
_cell.length_b   1.000
_cell.length_c   1.000
_cell.angle_alpha   90.00
_cell.angle_beta   90.00
_cell.angle_gamma   90.00
#
_symmetry.space_group_name_H-M   'P 1'
#
loop_
_entity.id
_entity.type
_entity.pdbx_description
1 polymer ?
#
loop_
_entity_poly.entity_id
_entity_poly.type
_entity_poly.pdbx_seq_one_letter_code
_entity_poly.pdbx_strand_id
1 'polypeptide(L)'
;MASNSADSEAATTIVWFKHDLRVNDHPGLHDLSAAGPTDSAALAAATTSHAIPLFVFDPEILSALPASHLPLLLSAASSLRSSLRSLGSDLVVTRGDSSTAIAKLCKQ
;
A
#
# COMPACT_ATOMS: atom_id res chain seq x y z
N MET A 1 -14.42 34.47 -19.07
CA MET A 1 -14.89 33.26 -18.35
C MET A 1 -13.90 32.16 -18.65
N ALA A 2 -12.90 31.99 -17.78
CA ALA A 2 -11.87 30.96 -17.94
C ALA A 2 -12.39 29.67 -17.28
N SER A 3 -12.61 28.64 -18.08
CA SER A 3 -12.87 27.29 -17.60
C SER A 3 -11.58 26.73 -17.01
N ASN A 4 -11.49 26.70 -15.68
CA ASN A 4 -10.41 26.01 -14.98
C ASN A 4 -10.82 24.55 -14.85
N SER A 5 -10.57 23.76 -15.90
CA SER A 5 -10.61 22.31 -15.82
C SER A 5 -9.58 21.90 -14.78
N ALA A 6 -10.05 21.53 -13.58
CA ALA A 6 -9.18 20.98 -12.56
C ALA A 6 -8.61 19.68 -13.13
N ASP A 7 -7.33 19.70 -13.49
CA ASP A 7 -6.51 18.51 -13.52
C ASP A 7 -6.70 17.84 -12.15
N SER A 8 -7.48 16.77 -12.09
CA SER A 8 -7.42 15.86 -10.94
C SER A 8 -6.06 15.19 -11.02
N GLU A 9 -5.07 15.86 -10.47
CA GLU A 9 -3.74 15.31 -10.25
C GLU A 9 -3.94 14.00 -9.48
N ALA A 10 -3.60 12.88 -10.12
CA ALA A 10 -3.81 11.56 -9.56
C ALA A 10 -3.05 11.44 -8.23
N ALA A 11 -3.78 11.54 -7.12
CA ALA A 11 -3.17 11.50 -5.79
C ALA A 11 -2.60 10.10 -5.54
N THR A 12 -1.29 10.02 -5.30
CA THR A 12 -0.64 8.74 -4.96
C THR A 12 -0.71 8.54 -3.45
N THR A 13 -1.29 7.42 -3.02
CA THR A 13 -1.45 7.08 -1.60
C THR A 13 -0.48 5.98 -1.22
N ILE A 14 0.35 6.17 -0.20
CA ILE A 14 1.23 5.10 0.31
C ILE A 14 0.51 4.35 1.43
N VAL A 15 0.37 3.03 1.28
CA VAL A 15 -0.20 2.15 2.30
C VAL A 15 0.94 1.40 2.98
N TRP A 16 1.37 1.88 4.14
CA TRP A 16 2.47 1.27 4.89
C TRP A 16 1.98 0.16 5.83
N PHE A 17 2.36 -1.08 5.53
CA PHE A 17 2.12 -2.25 6.36
C PHE A 17 3.25 -2.42 7.39
N LYS A 18 2.90 -2.39 8.69
CA LYS A 18 3.85 -2.50 9.81
C LYS A 18 3.85 -3.89 10.45
N HIS A 19 2.77 -4.21 11.15
CA HIS A 19 2.61 -5.45 11.91
C HIS A 19 1.32 -6.20 11.56
N ASP A 20 0.32 -5.50 11.03
CA ASP A 20 -0.86 -6.13 10.48
C ASP A 20 -0.70 -6.26 8.97
N LEU A 21 -0.56 -7.51 8.50
CA LEU A 21 -0.28 -7.86 7.11
C LEU A 21 -1.53 -8.40 6.42
N ARG A 22 -2.70 -7.86 6.76
CA ARG A 22 -4.00 -8.32 6.25
C ARG A 22 -4.45 -7.45 5.11
N VAL A 23 -5.10 -8.04 4.11
CA VAL A 23 -5.65 -7.29 2.97
C VAL A 23 -7.12 -6.88 3.24
N ASN A 24 -7.84 -7.66 4.04
CA ASN A 24 -9.31 -7.56 4.12
C ASN A 24 -9.88 -6.51 5.07
N ASP A 25 -9.07 -5.88 5.92
CA ASP A 25 -9.55 -4.94 6.95
C ASP A 25 -8.90 -3.54 6.83
N HIS A 26 -8.36 -3.23 5.64
CA HIS A 26 -7.72 -1.95 5.37
C HIS A 26 -8.60 -1.09 4.47
N PRO A 27 -9.24 -0.02 5.00
CA PRO A 27 -10.07 0.87 4.19
C PRO A 27 -9.30 1.51 3.01
N GLY A 28 -7.97 1.61 3.10
CA GLY A 28 -7.10 2.11 2.03
C GLY A 28 -6.85 1.13 0.86
N LEU A 29 -7.35 -0.11 0.90
CA LEU A 29 -7.21 -1.10 -0.18
C LEU A 29 -8.50 -1.30 -0.98
N HIS A 30 -9.62 -0.71 -0.55
CA HIS A 30 -10.93 -0.91 -1.19
C HIS A 30 -10.95 -0.41 -2.65
N ASP A 31 -10.05 0.50 -3.01
CA ASP A 31 -9.90 1.07 -4.35
C ASP A 31 -9.01 0.26 -5.30
N LEU A 32 -8.27 -0.75 -4.82
CA LEU A 32 -7.39 -1.56 -5.68
C LEU A 32 -8.15 -2.43 -6.69
N SER A 33 -9.46 -2.63 -6.51
CA SER A 33 -10.30 -3.51 -7.34
C SER A 33 -11.11 -2.80 -8.44
N ALA A 34 -11.07 -1.46 -8.54
CA ALA A 34 -11.96 -0.68 -9.40
C ALA A 34 -11.66 -0.76 -10.92
N ALA A 35 -10.76 -1.65 -11.37
CA ALA A 35 -10.52 -1.91 -12.78
C ALA A 35 -11.47 -2.97 -13.40
N GLY A 36 -12.60 -3.24 -12.75
CA GLY A 36 -13.69 -4.09 -13.27
C GLY A 36 -14.97 -3.26 -13.49
N PRO A 37 -15.77 -3.55 -14.54
CA PRO A 37 -17.00 -2.80 -14.77
C PRO A 37 -18.02 -3.12 -13.68
N THR A 38 -18.92 -2.15 -13.45
CA THR A 38 -20.31 -2.29 -12.98
C THR A 38 -20.63 -1.60 -11.63
N ASP A 39 -21.24 -0.43 -11.77
CA ASP A 39 -22.46 0.05 -11.11
C ASP A 39 -22.52 0.13 -9.58
N SER A 40 -21.96 1.18 -8.99
CA SER A 40 -22.62 1.90 -7.89
C SER A 40 -21.96 3.25 -7.66
N ALA A 41 -22.77 4.31 -7.60
CA ALA A 41 -22.34 5.70 -7.44
C ALA A 41 -21.64 6.02 -6.09
N ALA A 42 -21.31 5.02 -5.28
CA ALA A 42 -20.40 5.13 -4.14
C ALA A 42 -18.93 4.87 -4.54
N LEU A 43 -18.69 4.26 -5.71
CA LEU A 43 -17.39 3.92 -6.29
C LEU A 43 -16.78 5.08 -7.12
N ALA A 44 -17.40 6.25 -7.12
CA ALA A 44 -16.91 7.42 -7.85
C ALA A 44 -15.96 8.30 -7.02
N ALA A 45 -15.84 8.05 -5.71
CA ALA A 45 -14.79 8.63 -4.87
C ALA A 45 -13.45 7.86 -4.99
N ALA A 46 -13.46 6.69 -5.64
CA ALA A 46 -12.28 5.93 -6.08
C ALA A 46 -11.62 6.58 -7.32
N THR A 47 -11.63 7.90 -7.37
CA THR A 47 -10.97 8.73 -8.37
C THR A 47 -9.48 8.44 -8.33
N THR A 48 -8.97 7.65 -9.28
CA THR A 48 -7.57 7.72 -9.76
C THR A 48 -6.48 7.74 -8.68
N SER A 49 -6.71 7.11 -7.52
CA SER A 49 -5.74 7.12 -6.42
C SER A 49 -4.79 5.93 -6.59
N HIS A 50 -3.54 6.19 -6.96
CA HIS A 50 -2.55 5.14 -7.11
C HIS A 50 -2.07 4.73 -5.72
N ALA A 51 -2.60 3.63 -5.19
CA ALA A 51 -2.14 3.10 -3.91
C ALA A 51 -0.84 2.31 -4.10
N ILE A 52 0.20 2.66 -3.33
CA ILE A 52 1.48 1.96 -3.29
C ILE A 52 1.59 1.20 -1.96
N PRO A 53 1.36 -0.12 -1.95
CA PRO A 53 1.63 -0.97 -0.79
C PRO A 53 3.12 -0.97 -0.46
N LEU A 54 3.47 -0.65 0.78
CA LEU A 54 4.84 -0.56 1.26
C LEU A 54 5.05 -1.42 2.50
N PHE A 55 6.11 -2.23 2.50
CA PHE A 55 6.64 -2.90 3.68
C PHE A 55 8.12 -2.55 3.86
N VAL A 56 8.50 -2.18 5.08
CA VAL A 56 9.89 -1.82 5.42
C VAL A 56 10.44 -2.79 6.46
N PHE A 57 11.52 -3.48 6.10
CA PHE A 57 12.37 -4.20 7.05
C PHE A 57 13.21 -3.20 7.85
N ASP A 58 12.59 -2.63 8.86
CA ASP A 58 13.21 -1.66 9.76
C ASP A 58 14.06 -2.35 10.82
N PRO A 59 15.39 -2.13 10.86
CA PRO A 59 16.27 -2.77 11.84
C PRO A 59 15.89 -2.50 13.29
N GLU A 60 15.38 -1.31 13.62
CA GLU A 60 14.98 -0.97 15.00
C GLU A 60 13.76 -1.81 15.39
N ILE A 61 12.76 -1.88 14.52
CA ILE A 61 11.55 -2.69 14.73
C ILE A 61 11.90 -4.18 14.79
N LEU A 62 12.75 -4.66 13.88
CA LEU A 62 13.16 -6.06 13.84
C LEU A 62 14.00 -6.45 15.06
N SER A 63 14.78 -5.53 15.63
CA SER A 63 15.59 -5.81 16.82
C SER A 63 14.74 -6.05 18.08
N ALA A 64 13.55 -5.45 18.14
CA ALA A 64 12.59 -5.68 19.22
C ALA A 64 11.79 -6.98 19.05
N LEU A 65 11.84 -7.60 17.86
CA LEU A 65 11.10 -8.81 17.54
C LEU A 65 11.92 -10.06 17.93
N PRO A 66 11.33 -11.07 18.61
CA PRO A 66 12.01 -12.33 18.84
C PRO A 66 12.48 -12.97 17.53
N ALA A 67 13.71 -13.50 17.50
CA ALA A 67 14.26 -14.12 16.29
C ALA A 67 13.38 -15.27 15.74
N SER A 68 12.66 -15.97 16.63
CA SER A 68 11.69 -17.02 16.27
C SER A 68 10.50 -16.51 15.46
N HIS A 69 10.19 -15.21 15.50
CA HIS A 69 9.09 -14.61 14.74
C HIS A 69 9.52 -14.14 13.35
N LEU A 70 10.83 -14.08 13.05
CA LEU A 70 11.32 -13.64 11.73
C LEU A 70 10.83 -14.56 10.59
N PRO A 71 10.85 -15.90 10.69
CA PRO A 71 10.27 -16.77 9.66
C PRO A 71 8.78 -16.52 9.44
N LEU A 72 8.02 -16.26 10.52
CA LEU A 72 6.60 -15.94 10.44
C LEU A 72 6.36 -14.61 9.72
N LEU A 73 7.15 -13.58 10.04
CA LEU A 73 7.08 -12.28 9.36
C LEU A 73 7.36 -12.41 7.86
N LEU A 74 8.42 -13.14 7.50
CA LEU A 74 8.77 -13.37 6.09
C LEU A 74 7.67 -14.13 5.34
N SER A 75 7.11 -15.17 5.97
CA SER A 75 5.99 -15.92 5.40
C SER A 75 4.76 -15.03 5.20
N ALA A 76 4.43 -14.20 6.19
CA ALA A 76 3.30 -13.28 6.11
C ALA A 76 3.50 -12.20 5.04
N ALA A 77 4.70 -11.62 4.92
CA ALA A 77 5.02 -10.64 3.88
C ALA A 77 4.93 -11.25 2.46
N SER A 78 5.39 -12.49 2.30
CA SER A 78 5.28 -13.23 1.03
C SER A 78 3.82 -13.52 0.65
N SER A 79 3.01 -13.91 1.65
CA SER A 79 1.56 -14.11 1.47
C SER A 79 0.87 -12.80 1.10
N LEU A 80 1.17 -11.70 1.79
CA LEU A 80 0.61 -10.38 1.50
C LEU A 80 0.92 -9.95 0.06
N ARG A 81 2.17 -10.10 -0.37
CA ARG A 81 2.58 -9.78 -1.75
C ARG A 81 1.80 -10.60 -2.78
N SER A 82 1.59 -11.89 -2.52
CA SER A 82 0.83 -12.77 -3.40
C SER A 82 -0.63 -12.33 -3.50
N SER A 83 -1.25 -11.96 -2.38
CA SER A 83 -2.62 -11.42 -2.35
C SER A 83 -2.73 -10.10 -3.10
N LEU A 84 -1.80 -9.16 -2.91
CA LEU A 84 -1.78 -7.88 -3.64
C LEU A 84 -1.64 -8.08 -5.15
N ARG A 85 -0.80 -9.05 -5.58
CA ARG A 85 -0.66 -9.44 -6.99
C ARG A 85 -1.93 -10.00 -7.59
N SER A 86 -2.67 -10.79 -6.83
CA SER A 86 -3.98 -11.29 -7.27
C SER A 86 -5.01 -10.17 -7.47
N LEU A 87 -4.80 -9.01 -6.83
CA LEU A 87 -5.61 -7.80 -6.96
C LEU A 87 -5.05 -6.80 -8.00
N GLY A 88 -4.00 -7.15 -8.75
CA GLY A 88 -3.41 -6.28 -9.76
C GLY A 88 -2.42 -5.23 -9.24
N SER A 89 -1.98 -5.35 -7.99
CA SER A 89 -0.94 -4.49 -7.37
C SER A 89 0.34 -5.30 -7.06
N ASP A 90 1.39 -4.68 -6.51
CA ASP A 90 2.54 -5.39 -5.95
C ASP A 90 3.00 -4.73 -4.64
N LEU A 91 3.70 -5.48 -3.80
CA LEU A 91 4.26 -4.97 -2.55
C LEU A 91 5.64 -4.38 -2.80
N VAL A 92 5.81 -3.08 -2.55
CA VAL A 92 7.12 -2.45 -2.46
C VAL A 92 7.76 -2.88 -1.15
N VAL A 93 8.94 -3.50 -1.24
CA VAL A 93 9.68 -4.00 -0.08
C VAL A 93 11.02 -3.29 -0.01
N THR A 94 11.31 -2.65 1.13
CA THR A 94 12.56 -1.93 1.38
C THR A 94 13.16 -2.33 2.72
N ARG A 95 14.44 -1.99 2.96
CA ARG A 95 15.14 -2.22 4.23
C ARG A 95 15.78 -0.92 4.70
N GLY A 96 15.70 -0.64 6.00
CA GLY A 96 16.26 0.55 6.61
C GLY A 96 15.23 1.29 7.46
N ASP A 97 15.58 2.51 7.89
CA ASP A 97 14.66 3.35 8.66
C ASP A 97 13.37 3.63 7.88
N SER A 98 12.24 3.33 8.53
CA SER A 98 10.90 3.50 7.95
C SER A 98 10.63 4.94 7.53
N SER A 99 11.06 5.93 8.33
CA SER A 99 10.77 7.34 8.05
C SER A 99 11.47 7.80 6.78
N THR A 100 12.72 7.40 6.59
CA THR A 100 13.53 7.68 5.41
C THR A 100 12.98 6.97 4.18
N ALA A 101 12.55 5.71 4.32
CA ALA A 101 11.99 4.94 3.21
C ALA A 101 10.69 5.58 2.68
N ILE A 102 9.78 5.95 3.58
CA ILE A 102 8.51 6.60 3.24
C ILE A 102 8.79 7.98 2.61
N ALA A 103 9.66 8.78 3.21
CA ALA A 103 9.99 10.11 2.69
C ALA A 103 10.65 10.07 1.30
N LYS A 104 11.39 9.01 0.97
CA LYS A 104 11.93 8.81 -0.39
C LYS A 104 10.84 8.48 -1.39
N LEU A 105 9.84 7.69 -0.99
CA LEU A 105 8.73 7.31 -1.87
C LEU A 105 7.79 8.49 -2.13
N CYS A 106 7.56 9.36 -1.14
CA CYS A 106 6.77 10.59 -1.32
C CYS A 106 7.39 11.62 -2.29
N LYS A 107 8.67 11.47 -2.67
CA LYS A 107 9.40 12.42 -3.53
C LYS A 107 9.55 11.94 -4.97
N GLN A 108 9.05 10.74 -5.29
CA GLN A 108 9.07 10.15 -6.63
C GLN A 108 7.80 10.55 -7.37
#